data_AF-F4XZS1-F1
#
_entry.id   AF-F4XZS1-F1
#
_cell.length_a   1.000
_cell.length_b   1.000
_cell.length_c   1.000
_cell.angle_alpha   90.00
_cell.angle_beta   90.00
_cell.angle_gamma   90.00
#
_symmetry.space_group_name_H-M   'P 1'
#
loop_
_entity.id
_entity.type
_entity.pdbx_description
1 polymer ?
#
loop_
_entity_poly.entity_id
_entity_poly.type
_entity_poly.pdbx_seq_one_letter_code
_entity_poly.pdbx_strand_id
1 'polypeptide(L)'
;MAPIAKKVNKTVAFTANREDQALLKVVEKELAKGQYPSFSMLCKQALQEFLLKPESSEEKKSSQETTKETTEETTGVGNLEDKLTQLQQQLTEVVQALSVQSPSQVNNQLSDLTQRIEEIDSNTTEQLTQLQQQLGKLEQVISTEESSDQLDDQLTALIQQVKQVDDRSHQQLEHLKQQVAGVETVLSNFSTTDVSGLTAQASTAKATRDSDGTAKAGLEKEADQSDPLLSRLGSLLEDF
;
A
#
# COMPACT_ATOMS: atom_id res chain seq x y z
N MET A 1 60.55 -37.79 4.20
CA MET A 1 59.47 -37.40 3.27
C MET A 1 58.93 -36.06 3.73
N ALA A 2 59.16 -34.99 2.97
CA ALA A 2 58.67 -33.65 3.33
C ALA A 2 57.16 -33.54 3.01
N PRO A 3 56.34 -32.93 3.89
CA PRO A 3 54.92 -32.78 3.64
C PRO A 3 54.67 -31.76 2.52
N ILE A 4 53.97 -32.18 1.48
CA ILE A 4 53.55 -31.34 0.35
C ILE A 4 52.53 -30.34 0.89
N ALA A 5 52.86 -29.05 0.87
CA ALA A 5 51.98 -27.98 1.27
C ALA A 5 50.68 -28.02 0.45
N LYS A 6 49.54 -28.20 1.14
CA LYS A 6 48.21 -28.18 0.53
C LYS A 6 47.97 -26.79 -0.07
N LYS A 7 47.78 -26.73 -1.38
CA LYS A 7 47.46 -25.50 -2.12
C LYS A 7 46.07 -25.02 -1.69
N VAL A 8 46.02 -24.06 -0.76
CA VAL A 8 44.76 -23.44 -0.34
C VAL A 8 44.33 -22.46 -1.43
N ASN A 9 43.36 -22.87 -2.25
CA ASN A 9 42.75 -21.95 -3.23
C ASN A 9 41.86 -20.97 -2.46
N LYS A 10 42.38 -19.76 -2.21
CA LYS A 10 41.58 -18.65 -1.71
C LYS A 10 40.84 -18.04 -2.89
N THR A 11 39.53 -18.27 -2.97
CA THR A 11 38.67 -17.64 -3.97
C THR A 11 38.17 -16.32 -3.41
N VAL A 12 38.37 -15.24 -4.16
CA VAL A 12 37.77 -13.93 -3.89
C VAL A 12 36.67 -13.74 -4.94
N ALA A 13 35.45 -13.47 -4.48
CA ALA A 13 34.30 -13.22 -5.34
C ALA A 13 33.80 -11.80 -5.12
N PHE A 14 33.36 -11.15 -6.19
CA PHE A 14 32.66 -9.87 -6.08
C PHE A 14 31.31 -10.10 -5.40
N THR A 15 31.02 -9.30 -4.38
CA THR A 15 29.75 -9.37 -3.65
C THR A 15 28.72 -8.41 -4.27
N ALA A 16 27.49 -8.44 -3.76
CA ALA A 16 26.45 -7.49 -4.17
C ALA A 16 26.66 -6.07 -3.58
N ASN A 17 27.77 -5.84 -2.87
CA ASN A 17 28.10 -4.53 -2.31
C ASN A 17 28.29 -3.49 -3.41
N ARG A 18 27.92 -2.25 -3.10
CA ARG A 18 27.92 -1.13 -4.05
C ARG A 18 29.32 -0.86 -4.59
N GLU A 19 30.35 -0.99 -3.75
CA GLU A 19 31.76 -0.79 -4.13
C GLU A 19 32.24 -1.88 -5.08
N ASP A 20 31.94 -3.15 -4.78
CA ASP A 20 32.31 -4.30 -5.62
C ASP A 20 31.65 -4.22 -7.00
N GLN A 21 30.39 -3.79 -7.06
CA GLN A 21 29.67 -3.60 -8.32
C GLN A 21 30.21 -2.42 -9.13
N ALA A 22 30.63 -1.33 -8.48
CA ALA A 22 31.28 -0.21 -9.15
C ALA A 22 32.63 -0.65 -9.75
N LEU A 23 33.43 -1.42 -9.00
CA LEU A 23 34.70 -1.97 -9.45
C LEU A 23 34.49 -2.93 -10.64
N LEU A 24 33.51 -3.84 -10.55
CA LEU A 24 33.16 -4.77 -11.62
C LEU A 24 32.81 -4.03 -12.92
N LYS A 25 31.99 -2.97 -12.83
CA LYS A 25 31.60 -2.16 -13.99
C LYS A 25 32.80 -1.47 -14.66
N VAL A 26 33.75 -0.98 -13.88
CA VAL A 26 34.98 -0.37 -14.42
C VAL A 26 35.84 -1.42 -15.13
N VAL A 27 35.99 -2.60 -14.51
CA VAL A 27 36.75 -3.72 -15.09
C VAL A 27 36.12 -4.21 -16.40
N GLU A 28 34.79 -4.38 -16.43
CA GLU A 28 34.06 -4.79 -17.62
C GLU A 28 34.18 -3.75 -18.74
N LYS A 29 34.09 -2.45 -18.41
CA LYS A 29 34.31 -1.36 -19.37
C LYS A 29 35.73 -1.38 -19.93
N GLU A 30 36.73 -1.68 -19.12
CA GLU A 30 38.13 -1.75 -19.57
C GLU A 30 38.39 -2.99 -20.44
N LEU A 31 37.78 -4.12 -20.10
CA LEU A 31 37.84 -5.35 -20.91
C LEU A 31 37.09 -5.18 -22.24
N ALA A 32 35.98 -4.45 -22.25
CA ALA A 32 35.22 -4.14 -23.47
C ALA A 32 36.01 -3.30 -24.48
N LYS A 33 37.03 -2.55 -24.04
CA LYS A 33 37.95 -1.83 -24.95
C LYS A 33 38.87 -2.78 -25.74
N GLY A 34 38.89 -4.07 -25.42
CA GLY A 34 39.68 -5.09 -26.13
C GLY A 34 41.19 -5.00 -25.90
N GLN A 35 41.65 -4.11 -25.01
CA GLN A 35 43.08 -3.91 -24.73
C GLN A 35 43.69 -5.06 -23.92
N TYR A 36 42.85 -5.84 -23.22
CA TYR A 36 43.25 -7.01 -22.47
C TYR A 36 42.34 -8.20 -22.79
N PRO A 37 42.89 -9.38 -23.17
CA PRO A 37 42.09 -10.54 -23.55
C PRO A 37 41.36 -11.22 -22.38
N SER A 38 41.77 -10.94 -21.13
CA SER A 38 41.06 -11.42 -19.93
C SER A 38 41.37 -10.55 -18.72
N PHE A 39 40.50 -10.62 -17.71
CA PHE A 39 40.71 -9.96 -16.42
C PHE A 39 42.05 -10.34 -15.78
N SER A 40 42.44 -11.61 -15.85
CA SER A 40 43.71 -12.08 -15.31
C SER A 40 44.91 -11.39 -15.96
N MET A 41 44.83 -11.12 -17.28
CA MET A 41 45.90 -10.42 -18.01
C MET A 41 45.97 -8.95 -17.63
N LEU A 42 44.82 -8.29 -17.51
CA LEU A 42 44.71 -6.92 -16.99
C LEU A 42 45.37 -6.80 -15.62
N CYS A 43 45.03 -7.70 -14.69
CA CYS A 43 45.61 -7.68 -13.34
C CYS A 43 47.12 -7.94 -13.36
N LYS A 44 47.59 -8.89 -14.17
CA LYS A 44 49.03 -9.18 -14.29
C LYS A 44 49.80 -7.97 -14.81
N GLN A 45 49.29 -7.29 -15.82
CA GLN A 45 49.95 -6.11 -16.38
C GLN A 45 49.91 -4.91 -15.43
N ALA A 46 48.79 -4.69 -14.75
CA ALA A 46 48.68 -3.66 -13.71
C ALA A 46 49.67 -3.91 -12.55
N LEU A 47 49.77 -5.16 -12.09
CA LEU A 47 50.74 -5.55 -11.07
C LEU A 47 52.17 -5.44 -11.58
N GLN A 48 52.41 -5.80 -12.84
CA GLN A 48 53.72 -5.65 -13.46
C GLN A 48 54.12 -4.17 -13.55
N GLU A 49 53.24 -3.28 -13.98
CA GLU A 49 53.52 -1.84 -14.00
C GLU A 49 53.75 -1.27 -12.60
N PHE A 50 52.97 -1.73 -11.61
CA PHE A 50 53.12 -1.32 -10.22
C PHE A 50 54.43 -1.79 -9.60
N LEU A 51 54.93 -2.96 -9.99
CA LEU A 51 56.15 -3.57 -9.44
C LEU A 51 57.42 -3.24 -10.23
N LEU A 52 57.34 -3.00 -11.55
CA LEU A 52 58.50 -2.70 -12.42
C LEU A 52 58.82 -1.21 -12.53
N LYS A 53 57.97 -0.32 -12.00
CA LYS A 53 58.31 1.11 -11.85
C LYS A 53 58.73 1.38 -10.39
N PRO A 54 59.98 1.14 -9.98
CA PRO A 54 60.56 2.07 -9.03
C PRO A 54 60.66 3.41 -9.77
N GLU A 55 60.36 4.51 -9.09
CA GLU A 55 60.68 5.83 -9.62
C GLU A 55 62.18 5.94 -9.93
N SER A 56 62.58 5.74 -11.19
CA SER A 56 63.94 6.00 -11.68
C SER A 56 63.99 5.97 -13.21
N SER A 57 63.83 7.16 -13.79
CA SER A 57 64.64 7.78 -14.85
C SER A 57 65.14 6.99 -16.07
N GLU A 58 64.93 7.65 -17.22
CA GLU A 58 65.65 7.63 -18.51
C GLU A 58 65.34 6.55 -19.56
N GLU A 59 65.01 7.02 -20.77
CA GLU A 59 65.56 6.45 -22.00
C GLU A 59 65.85 7.54 -23.05
N LYS A 60 67.16 7.82 -23.21
CA LYS A 60 67.79 8.46 -24.39
C LYS A 60 67.99 7.43 -25.50
N LYS A 61 67.88 7.87 -26.76
CA LYS A 61 68.59 7.40 -27.96
C LYS A 61 68.76 8.61 -28.88
N SER A 62 69.80 8.85 -29.67
CA SER A 62 71.14 8.29 -29.91
C SER A 62 71.74 9.17 -31.04
N SER A 63 72.99 9.63 -30.94
CA SER A 63 74.02 9.63 -32.02
C SER A 63 75.13 10.68 -31.85
N GLN A 64 76.35 10.15 -31.77
CA GLN A 64 77.63 10.57 -32.36
C GLN A 64 78.20 12.01 -32.22
N GLU A 65 79.30 12.06 -31.46
CA GLU A 65 80.68 12.42 -31.86
C GLU A 65 81.06 13.86 -32.25
N THR A 66 82.18 14.28 -31.63
CA THR A 66 83.16 15.33 -31.98
C THR A 66 82.91 16.80 -31.61
N THR A 67 83.68 17.21 -30.58
CA THR A 67 84.52 18.43 -30.54
C THR A 67 83.82 19.79 -30.56
N LYS A 68 83.71 20.44 -29.39
CA LYS A 68 84.31 21.75 -29.07
C LYS A 68 83.61 22.45 -27.90
N GLU A 69 84.43 23.15 -27.13
CA GLU A 69 84.09 24.40 -26.44
C GLU A 69 83.14 24.31 -25.23
N THR A 70 83.77 24.47 -24.06
CA THR A 70 83.26 25.03 -22.81
C THR A 70 82.23 26.17 -23.04
N THR A 71 80.94 25.87 -23.20
CA THR A 71 79.83 26.86 -23.08
C THR A 71 78.46 26.24 -22.68
N GLU A 72 78.30 24.91 -22.56
CA GLU A 72 76.95 24.29 -22.47
C GLU A 72 76.32 24.11 -21.06
N GLU A 73 76.96 24.56 -19.97
CA GLU A 73 76.35 24.45 -18.63
C GLU A 73 75.17 25.42 -18.41
N THR A 74 75.01 26.46 -19.23
CA THR A 74 73.93 27.44 -19.08
C THR A 74 72.63 27.05 -19.79
N THR A 75 72.70 26.25 -20.87
CA THR A 75 71.52 25.83 -21.65
C THR A 75 70.75 24.67 -21.02
N GLY A 76 71.44 23.76 -20.31
CA GLY A 76 70.79 22.66 -19.59
C GLY A 76 70.07 23.14 -18.31
N VAL A 77 70.66 24.12 -17.62
CA VAL A 77 70.10 24.73 -16.40
C VAL A 77 68.86 25.55 -16.74
N GLY A 78 68.89 26.35 -17.82
CA GLY A 78 67.71 27.10 -18.28
C GLY A 78 66.52 26.19 -18.66
N ASN A 79 66.77 25.05 -19.31
CA ASN A 79 65.71 24.09 -19.64
C ASN A 79 65.12 23.40 -18.38
N LEU A 80 65.95 23.15 -17.36
CA LEU A 80 65.49 22.64 -16.07
C LEU A 80 64.68 23.70 -15.30
N GLU A 81 65.10 24.96 -15.32
CA GLU A 81 64.37 26.08 -14.69
C GLU A 81 63.02 26.33 -15.37
N ASP A 82 62.96 26.23 -16.71
CA ASP A 82 61.71 26.29 -17.48
C ASP A 82 60.78 25.12 -17.12
N LYS A 83 61.32 23.91 -16.98
CA LYS A 83 60.54 22.73 -16.53
C LYS A 83 60.06 22.87 -15.08
N LEU A 84 60.88 23.44 -14.21
CA LEU A 84 60.56 23.65 -12.79
C LEU A 84 59.46 24.69 -12.62
N THR A 85 59.54 25.80 -13.37
CA THR A 85 58.50 26.83 -13.39
C THR A 85 57.21 26.30 -14.02
N GLN A 86 57.29 25.49 -15.07
CA GLN A 86 56.13 24.80 -15.64
C GLN A 86 55.48 23.85 -14.65
N LEU A 87 56.26 23.05 -13.92
CA LEU A 87 55.75 22.18 -12.85
C LEU A 87 55.13 23.00 -11.72
N GLN A 88 55.73 24.11 -11.30
CA GLN A 88 55.15 25.00 -10.30
C GLN A 88 53.82 25.61 -10.75
N GLN A 89 53.73 26.01 -12.01
CA GLN A 89 52.49 26.53 -12.60
C GLN A 89 51.40 25.45 -12.60
N GLN A 90 51.74 24.23 -13.04
CA GLN A 90 50.82 23.09 -13.03
C GLN A 90 50.39 22.70 -11.62
N LEU A 91 51.31 22.70 -10.66
CA LEU A 91 51.00 22.42 -9.26
C LEU A 91 50.06 23.48 -8.69
N THR A 92 50.27 24.75 -9.05
CA THR A 92 49.42 25.87 -8.62
C THR A 92 48.01 25.76 -9.21
N GLU A 93 47.88 25.42 -10.49
CA GLU A 93 46.59 25.17 -11.14
C GLU A 93 45.86 23.98 -10.53
N VAL A 94 46.56 22.88 -10.27
CA VAL A 94 45.98 21.70 -9.62
C VAL A 94 45.52 22.01 -8.20
N VAL A 95 46.33 22.74 -7.41
CA VAL A 95 45.98 23.17 -6.06
C VAL A 95 44.77 24.12 -6.07
N GLN A 96 44.70 25.06 -7.02
CA GLN A 96 43.52 25.90 -7.20
C GLN A 96 42.30 25.08 -7.59
N ALA A 97 42.41 24.18 -8.56
CA ALA A 97 41.30 23.33 -9.02
C ALA A 97 40.75 22.42 -7.89
N LEU A 98 41.65 21.86 -7.06
CA LEU A 98 41.26 21.09 -5.87
C LEU A 98 40.61 21.96 -4.79
N SER A 99 40.97 23.24 -4.72
CA SER A 99 40.40 24.21 -3.77
C SER A 99 39.01 24.71 -4.21
N VAL A 100 38.73 24.80 -5.52
CA VAL A 100 37.42 25.24 -6.04
C VAL A 100 36.32 24.22 -5.74
N GLN A 101 36.63 22.91 -5.80
CA GLN A 101 35.74 21.87 -5.31
C GLN A 101 36.03 21.62 -3.83
N SER A 102 35.79 22.66 -3.02
CA SER A 102 36.19 22.65 -1.62
C SER A 102 35.58 21.44 -0.89
N PRO A 103 36.37 20.67 -0.11
CA PRO A 103 35.86 19.55 0.69
C PRO A 103 34.68 19.95 1.59
N SER A 104 34.65 21.22 2.01
CA SER A 104 33.54 21.84 2.72
C SER A 104 32.22 21.82 1.96
N GLN A 105 32.24 22.04 0.64
CA GLN A 105 31.02 22.07 -0.17
C GLN A 105 30.44 20.67 -0.37
N VAL A 106 31.30 19.66 -0.56
CA VAL A 106 30.89 18.25 -0.58
C VAL A 106 30.35 17.84 0.81
N ASN A 107 31.01 18.26 1.89
CA ASN A 107 30.58 17.95 3.25
C ASN A 107 29.22 18.59 3.58
N ASN A 108 28.96 19.82 3.15
CA ASN A 108 27.67 20.48 3.31
C ASN A 108 26.58 19.75 2.51
N GLN A 109 26.85 19.37 1.26
CA GLN A 109 25.91 18.58 0.46
C GLN A 109 25.62 17.21 1.09
N LEU A 110 26.63 16.57 1.67
CA LEU A 110 26.47 15.29 2.37
C LEU A 110 25.64 15.45 3.64
N SER A 111 25.83 16.56 4.38
CA SER A 111 25.02 16.91 5.54
C SER A 111 23.55 17.16 5.15
N ASP A 112 23.30 17.95 4.10
CA ASP A 112 21.95 18.23 3.61
C ASP A 112 21.24 16.95 3.12
N LEU A 113 21.96 16.07 2.42
CA LEU A 113 21.45 14.78 1.98
C LEU A 113 21.14 13.87 3.17
N THR A 114 22.00 13.85 4.18
CA THR A 114 21.79 13.06 5.40
C THR A 114 20.54 13.53 6.14
N GLN A 115 20.37 14.84 6.29
CA GLN A 115 19.19 15.41 6.94
C GLN A 115 17.90 15.11 6.17
N ARG A 116 17.93 15.19 4.84
CA ARG A 116 16.78 14.79 4.01
C ARG A 116 16.43 13.30 4.15
N ILE A 117 17.44 12.44 4.26
CA ILE A 117 17.21 11.00 4.48
C ILE A 117 16.53 10.78 5.84
N GLU A 118 17.00 11.43 6.90
CA GLU A 118 16.35 11.36 8.22
C GLU A 118 14.90 11.86 8.19
N GLU A 119 14.62 12.96 7.48
CA GLU A 119 13.24 13.44 7.30
C GLU A 119 12.36 12.43 6.56
N ILE A 120 12.87 11.83 5.48
CA ILE A 120 12.14 10.81 4.71
C ILE A 120 11.88 9.57 5.58
N ASP A 121 12.88 9.12 6.35
CA ASP A 121 12.75 7.96 7.23
C ASP A 121 11.74 8.22 8.34
N SER A 122 11.76 9.41 8.94
CA SER A 122 10.78 9.81 9.95
C SER A 122 9.36 9.83 9.39
N ASN A 123 9.17 10.45 8.22
CA ASN A 123 7.87 10.50 7.54
C ASN A 123 7.37 9.10 7.16
N THR A 124 8.25 8.26 6.61
CA THR A 124 7.90 6.89 6.22
C THR A 124 7.50 6.06 7.44
N THR A 125 8.20 6.22 8.56
CA THR A 125 7.88 5.53 9.83
C THR A 125 6.53 5.98 10.37
N GLU A 126 6.22 7.27 10.30
CA GLU A 126 4.92 7.81 10.72
C GLU A 126 3.79 7.26 9.85
N GLN A 127 3.96 7.27 8.52
CA GLN A 127 2.98 6.71 7.58
C GLN A 127 2.75 5.21 7.81
N LEU A 128 3.81 4.43 8.01
CA LEU A 128 3.70 2.99 8.31
C LEU A 128 2.96 2.75 9.62
N THR A 129 3.22 3.56 10.64
CA THR A 129 2.53 3.47 11.93
C THR A 129 1.05 3.81 11.79
N GLN A 130 0.69 4.83 11.01
CA GLN A 130 -0.70 5.14 10.71
C GLN A 130 -1.40 4.02 9.96
N LEU A 131 -0.76 3.45 8.92
CA LEU A 131 -1.30 2.33 8.18
C LEU A 131 -1.51 1.10 9.07
N GLN A 132 -0.56 0.77 9.94
CA GLN A 132 -0.72 -0.32 10.92
C GLN A 132 -1.89 -0.07 11.86
N GLN A 133 -2.07 1.17 12.33
CA GLN A 133 -3.18 1.51 13.21
C GLN A 133 -4.54 1.45 12.48
N GLN A 134 -4.59 1.90 11.22
CA GLN A 134 -5.78 1.76 10.38
C GLN A 134 -6.10 0.30 10.10
N LEU A 135 -5.08 -0.51 9.80
CA LEU A 135 -5.25 -1.95 9.57
C LEU A 135 -5.79 -2.64 10.82
N GLY A 136 -5.25 -2.33 12.00
CA GLY A 136 -5.78 -2.87 13.27
C GLY A 136 -7.22 -2.43 13.56
N LYS A 137 -7.59 -1.19 13.23
CA LYS A 137 -8.99 -0.75 13.31
C LYS A 137 -9.89 -1.52 12.35
N LEU A 138 -9.42 -1.75 11.12
CA LEU A 138 -10.16 -2.48 10.10
C LEU A 138 -10.31 -3.96 10.46
N GLU A 139 -9.26 -4.59 10.97
CA GLU A 139 -9.28 -5.93 11.53
C GLU A 139 -10.26 -6.03 12.69
N GLN A 140 -10.34 -5.02 13.56
CA GLN A 140 -11.31 -5.00 14.65
C GLN A 140 -12.75 -4.83 14.16
N VAL A 141 -12.99 -4.00 13.14
CA VAL A 141 -14.30 -3.86 12.48
C VAL A 141 -14.72 -5.15 11.78
N ILE A 142 -13.79 -5.82 11.09
CA ILE A 142 -14.04 -7.12 10.45
C ILE A 142 -14.27 -8.20 11.51
N SER A 143 -13.52 -8.16 12.62
CA SER A 143 -13.73 -9.05 13.78
C SER A 143 -15.01 -8.72 14.55
N THR A 144 -15.67 -7.59 14.25
CA THR A 144 -17.05 -7.34 14.70
C THR A 144 -18.07 -8.11 13.85
N GLU A 145 -17.66 -9.28 13.37
CA GLU A 145 -18.48 -10.40 12.89
C GLU A 145 -19.59 -10.75 13.89
N GLU A 146 -19.41 -10.41 15.18
CA GLU A 146 -20.45 -10.43 16.21
C GLU A 146 -21.73 -9.69 15.77
N SER A 147 -21.62 -8.59 15.02
CA SER A 147 -22.80 -7.88 14.49
C SER A 147 -23.46 -8.61 13.31
N SER A 148 -22.70 -9.39 12.54
CA SER A 148 -23.22 -10.22 11.44
C SER A 148 -23.90 -11.47 11.99
N ASP A 149 -23.25 -12.17 12.92
CA ASP A 149 -23.79 -13.33 13.63
C ASP A 149 -25.06 -12.94 14.41
N GLN A 150 -25.06 -11.77 15.08
CA GLN A 150 -26.25 -11.26 15.76
C GLN A 150 -27.39 -10.91 14.79
N LEU A 151 -27.09 -10.53 13.55
CA LEU A 151 -28.10 -10.23 12.53
C LEU A 151 -28.67 -11.52 11.94
N ASP A 152 -27.83 -12.54 11.75
CA ASP A 152 -28.25 -13.89 11.34
C ASP A 152 -29.09 -14.59 12.42
N ASP A 153 -28.74 -14.42 13.70
CA ASP A 153 -29.54 -14.91 14.83
C ASP A 153 -30.91 -14.22 14.88
N GLN A 154 -30.95 -12.89 14.69
CA GLN A 154 -32.20 -12.13 14.62
C GLN A 154 -33.06 -12.51 13.40
N LEU A 155 -32.43 -12.73 12.25
CA LEU A 155 -33.11 -13.18 11.04
C LEU A 155 -33.71 -14.58 11.23
N THR A 156 -32.95 -15.49 11.84
CA THR A 156 -33.40 -16.84 12.19
C THR A 156 -34.58 -16.80 13.15
N ALA A 157 -34.54 -15.94 14.18
CA ALA A 157 -35.64 -15.75 15.11
C ALA A 157 -36.90 -15.20 14.42
N LEU A 158 -36.74 -14.23 13.51
CA LEU A 158 -37.87 -13.65 12.76
C LEU A 158 -38.49 -14.67 11.80
N ILE A 159 -37.67 -15.47 11.10
CA ILE A 159 -38.14 -16.57 10.25
C ILE A 159 -38.95 -17.57 11.07
N GLN A 160 -38.48 -17.93 12.26
CA GLN A 160 -39.18 -18.84 13.16
C GLN A 160 -40.53 -18.26 13.63
N GLN A 161 -40.58 -16.96 13.93
CA GLN A 161 -41.82 -16.28 14.31
C GLN A 161 -42.83 -16.21 13.17
N VAL A 162 -42.37 -15.88 11.95
CA VAL A 162 -43.24 -15.87 10.76
C VAL A 162 -43.82 -17.26 10.51
N LYS A 163 -43.00 -18.32 10.62
CA LYS A 163 -43.48 -19.69 10.49
C LYS A 163 -44.54 -20.05 11.53
N GLN A 164 -44.34 -19.66 12.79
CA GLN A 164 -45.32 -19.90 13.85
C GLN A 164 -46.65 -19.17 13.61
N VAL A 165 -46.60 -17.93 13.12
CA VAL A 165 -47.79 -17.16 12.76
C VAL A 165 -48.52 -17.82 11.59
N ASP A 166 -47.78 -18.30 10.59
CA ASP A 166 -48.33 -19.01 9.43
C ASP A 166 -49.06 -20.30 9.85
N ASP A 167 -48.40 -21.13 10.67
CA ASP A 167 -48.99 -22.36 11.23
C ASP A 167 -50.27 -22.08 12.03
N ARG A 168 -50.27 -21.00 12.83
CA ARG A 168 -51.43 -20.58 13.62
C ARG A 168 -52.58 -20.10 12.73
N SER A 169 -52.27 -19.32 11.70
CA SER A 169 -53.25 -18.85 10.71
C SER A 169 -53.89 -20.03 9.99
N HIS A 170 -53.08 -21.03 9.59
CA HIS A 170 -53.56 -22.25 8.93
C HIS A 170 -54.52 -23.04 9.83
N GLN A 171 -54.20 -23.17 11.13
CA GLN A 171 -55.09 -23.82 12.10
C GLN A 171 -56.41 -23.08 12.28
N GLN A 172 -56.37 -21.74 12.36
CA GLN A 172 -57.58 -20.92 12.46
C GLN A 172 -58.46 -21.05 11.22
N LEU A 173 -57.85 -21.09 10.03
CA LEU A 173 -58.57 -21.26 8.77
C LEU A 173 -59.27 -22.63 8.70
N GLU A 174 -58.59 -23.70 9.10
CA GLU A 174 -59.22 -25.04 9.14
C GLU A 174 -60.34 -25.11 10.19
N HIS A 175 -60.19 -24.47 11.36
CA HIS A 175 -61.27 -24.39 12.34
C HIS A 175 -62.48 -23.63 11.79
N LEU A 176 -62.25 -22.47 11.15
CA LEU A 176 -63.33 -21.67 10.56
C LEU A 176 -64.05 -22.44 9.45
N LYS A 177 -63.31 -23.16 8.60
CA LYS A 177 -63.84 -24.04 7.57
C LYS A 177 -64.72 -25.15 8.17
N GLN A 178 -64.31 -25.76 9.27
CA GLN A 178 -65.11 -26.76 9.99
C GLN A 178 -66.39 -26.15 10.57
N GLN A 179 -66.33 -24.94 11.12
CA GLN A 179 -67.50 -24.22 11.64
C GLN A 179 -68.49 -23.85 10.53
N VAL A 180 -67.99 -23.35 9.39
CA VAL A 180 -68.81 -23.03 8.22
C VAL A 180 -69.51 -24.28 7.70
N ALA A 181 -68.79 -25.39 7.53
CA ALA A 181 -69.38 -26.66 7.13
C ALA A 181 -70.46 -27.15 8.13
N GLY A 182 -70.23 -26.95 9.44
CA GLY A 182 -71.21 -27.25 10.48
C GLY A 182 -72.47 -26.40 10.36
N VAL A 183 -72.34 -25.09 10.14
CA VAL A 183 -73.45 -24.17 9.93
C VAL A 183 -74.21 -24.51 8.65
N GLU A 184 -73.50 -24.78 7.55
CA GLU A 184 -74.10 -25.21 6.27
C GLU A 184 -74.95 -26.48 6.43
N THR A 185 -74.46 -27.44 7.23
CA THR A 185 -75.20 -28.67 7.55
C THR A 185 -76.48 -28.37 8.33
N VAL A 186 -76.40 -27.54 9.36
CA VAL A 186 -77.58 -27.13 10.15
C VAL A 186 -78.59 -26.37 9.28
N LEU A 187 -78.12 -25.47 8.42
CA LEU A 187 -78.97 -24.69 7.52
C LEU A 187 -79.67 -25.58 6.48
N SER A 188 -78.98 -26.61 5.99
CA SER A 188 -79.55 -27.62 5.10
C SER A 188 -80.66 -28.43 5.78
N ASN A 189 -80.46 -28.81 7.05
CA ASN A 189 -81.46 -29.52 7.85
C ASN A 189 -82.69 -28.64 8.21
N PHE A 190 -82.48 -27.33 8.39
CA PHE A 190 -83.57 -26.37 8.60
C PHE A 190 -84.37 -26.08 7.32
N SER A 191 -83.72 -26.00 6.16
CA SER A 191 -84.44 -25.77 4.88
C SER A 191 -85.38 -26.93 4.50
N THR A 192 -85.18 -28.14 5.04
CA THR A 192 -86.08 -29.29 4.82
C THR A 192 -87.23 -29.37 5.82
N THR A 193 -87.26 -28.53 6.85
CA THR A 193 -88.26 -28.57 7.93
C THR A 193 -89.05 -27.26 7.99
N ASP A 194 -90.25 -27.30 7.43
CA ASP A 194 -91.32 -26.30 7.48
C ASP A 194 -91.16 -24.97 6.72
N VAL A 195 -91.69 -24.96 5.48
CA VAL A 195 -92.25 -23.77 4.83
C VAL A 195 -93.69 -23.98 4.32
N SER A 196 -94.38 -25.04 4.75
CA SER A 196 -95.76 -25.33 4.31
C SER A 196 -96.86 -24.70 5.19
N GLY A 197 -96.54 -23.87 6.17
CA GLY A 197 -97.57 -23.24 6.99
C GLY A 197 -97.12 -21.97 7.66
N LEU A 198 -97.16 -20.83 6.97
CA LEU A 198 -97.41 -19.52 7.59
C LEU A 198 -97.71 -18.44 6.52
N THR A 199 -98.75 -18.65 5.71
CA THR A 199 -99.45 -17.56 5.00
C THR A 199 -100.85 -17.40 5.59
N ALA A 200 -100.95 -16.83 6.78
CA ALA A 200 -102.17 -16.19 7.26
C ALA A 200 -101.84 -15.22 8.41
N GLN A 201 -102.33 -13.99 8.24
CA GLN A 201 -102.44 -12.88 9.20
C GLN A 201 -101.29 -11.87 9.26
N ALA A 202 -101.46 -10.87 8.39
CA ALA A 202 -101.02 -9.50 8.57
C ALA A 202 -101.76 -8.78 9.71
N SER A 203 -101.10 -7.72 10.22
CA SER A 203 -101.55 -6.57 11.05
C SER A 203 -100.88 -6.58 12.44
N THR A 204 -100.21 -5.55 12.97
CA THR A 204 -100.22 -4.09 12.75
C THR A 204 -99.18 -3.46 13.69
N ALA A 205 -98.45 -2.44 13.24
CA ALA A 205 -97.90 -1.26 13.96
C ALA A 205 -96.51 -0.86 13.39
N LYS A 206 -96.43 0.16 12.52
CA LYS A 206 -96.21 1.60 12.84
C LYS A 206 -94.72 1.88 13.12
N ALA A 207 -93.90 2.23 12.12
CA ALA A 207 -93.70 3.54 11.49
C ALA A 207 -92.98 4.59 12.37
N THR A 208 -91.68 4.80 12.11
CA THR A 208 -90.91 6.08 12.04
C THR A 208 -89.49 5.67 11.58
N ARG A 209 -89.00 5.89 10.35
CA ARG A 209 -88.82 7.06 9.47
C ARG A 209 -87.79 8.10 9.97
N ASP A 210 -86.67 8.07 9.24
CA ASP A 210 -85.67 9.10 8.90
C ASP A 210 -84.88 9.83 9.99
N SER A 211 -83.55 9.74 9.91
CA SER A 211 -82.74 10.91 9.53
C SER A 211 -81.35 10.54 9.05
N ASP A 212 -80.98 11.30 8.02
CA ASP A 212 -79.85 11.28 7.12
C ASP A 212 -78.65 12.06 7.68
N GLY A 213 -77.46 11.79 7.12
CA GLY A 213 -76.36 12.73 6.92
C GLY A 213 -75.64 13.35 8.15
N THR A 214 -74.34 13.10 8.27
CA THR A 214 -73.31 14.10 7.88
C THR A 214 -71.89 13.58 8.10
N ALA A 215 -71.08 13.75 7.06
CA ALA A 215 -69.63 13.64 7.11
C ALA A 215 -69.03 14.66 8.11
N LYS A 216 -67.98 14.26 8.81
CA LYS A 216 -67.05 15.21 9.42
C LYS A 216 -65.61 14.75 9.18
N ALA A 217 -65.01 15.35 8.16
CA ALA A 217 -63.57 15.55 8.11
C ALA A 217 -63.16 16.34 9.36
N GLY A 218 -62.12 15.88 10.03
CA GLY A 218 -61.49 16.53 11.17
C GLY A 218 -60.01 16.21 11.15
N LEU A 219 -59.28 16.88 10.24
CA LEU A 219 -57.92 17.28 10.56
C LEU A 219 -58.00 18.20 11.77
N GLU A 220 -57.33 17.82 12.86
CA GLU A 220 -56.29 18.62 13.49
C GLU A 220 -55.73 17.90 14.74
N LYS A 221 -54.45 17.53 14.63
CA LYS A 221 -53.39 17.90 15.56
C LYS A 221 -53.44 17.31 16.98
N GLU A 222 -52.75 16.19 17.19
CA GLU A 222 -51.81 16.04 18.32
C GLU A 222 -50.59 15.25 17.86
N ALA A 223 -49.47 15.95 17.82
CA ALA A 223 -48.14 15.40 17.64
C ALA A 223 -47.64 15.00 19.03
N ASP A 224 -47.62 13.71 19.35
CA ASP A 224 -46.75 13.19 20.41
C ASP A 224 -46.52 11.67 20.34
N GLN A 225 -46.25 11.15 19.15
CA GLN A 225 -45.59 9.84 19.01
C GLN A 225 -44.43 9.99 18.04
N SER A 226 -43.29 10.38 18.60
CA SER A 226 -41.98 10.19 18.00
C SER A 226 -41.84 8.73 17.61
N ASP A 227 -42.00 8.44 16.32
CA ASP A 227 -41.68 7.13 15.77
C ASP A 227 -40.20 6.86 16.10
N PRO A 228 -39.87 5.77 16.82
CA PRO A 228 -38.51 5.47 17.24
C PRO A 228 -37.53 5.37 16.05
N LEU A 229 -38.06 5.10 14.85
CA LEU A 229 -37.28 5.10 13.61
C LEU A 229 -36.93 6.51 13.14
N LEU A 230 -37.85 7.48 13.28
CA LEU A 230 -37.61 8.88 12.93
C LEU A 230 -36.64 9.56 13.91
N SER A 231 -36.69 9.21 15.21
CA SER A 231 -35.70 9.70 16.18
C SER A 231 -34.31 9.15 15.89
N ARG A 232 -34.19 7.88 15.48
CA ARG A 232 -32.91 7.29 15.06
C ARG A 232 -32.38 7.92 13.77
N LEU A 233 -33.26 8.17 12.80
CA LEU A 233 -32.89 8.84 11.55
C LEU A 233 -32.46 10.30 11.79
N GLY A 234 -33.14 11.01 12.68
CA GLY A 234 -32.77 12.37 13.09
C GLY A 234 -31.40 12.44 13.75
N SER A 235 -31.11 11.52 14.69
CA SER A 235 -29.77 11.46 15.31
C SER A 235 -28.64 11.14 14.35
N LEU A 236 -28.89 10.41 13.26
CA LEU A 236 -27.87 10.04 12.29
C LEU A 236 -27.57 11.18 11.29
N LEU A 237 -28.54 12.07 11.07
CA LEU A 237 -28.38 13.22 10.17
C LEU A 237 -27.70 14.41 10.85
N GLU A 238 -27.77 14.52 12.17
CA GLU A 238 -27.13 15.58 12.96
C GLU A 238 -25.61 15.34 13.14
N ASP A 239 -25.12 14.13 12.83
CA ASP A 239 -23.70 13.73 12.98
C ASP A 239 -22.89 13.89 11.68
N PHE A 240 -23.45 14.56 10.67
CA PHE A 240 -22.80 14.94 9.40
C PHE A 240 -22.69 16.46 9.28
#